data_AF-A0A3M1JQ80-F1
#
_entry.id   AF-A0A3M1JQ80-F1
#
_cell.length_a   1.000
_cell.length_b   1.000
_cell.length_c   1.000
_cell.angle_alpha   90.00
_cell.angle_beta   90.00
_cell.angle_gamma   90.00
#
_symmetry.space_group_name_H-M   'P 1'
#
loop_
_entity.id
_entity.type
_entity.pdbx_description
1 polymer ?
#
loop_
_entity_poly.entity_id
_entity_poly.type
_entity_poly.pdbx_seq_one_letter_code
_entity_poly.pdbx_strand_id
1 'polypeptide(L)'
;GDFLYLGKKLLRNIRPLTGLLDQLENVRDLMRDGQPIGKELFRDLLQKLDELDRKGYFDFFREALTIVDNIVTHFTVEDVRLLGDNIVTILDTVKNLTQPEMLHAINNAASIYKNLDPHESTSYSFWRVLKELNSPEMKRGLGFVVMFLKNIAAENGTPQPKA
;
A
#
# COMPACT_ATOMS: atom_id res chain seq x y z
N GLY A 1 2.79 -11.16 -16.06
CA GLY A 1 3.23 -9.81 -15.68
C GLY A 1 4.54 -9.49 -16.38
N ASP A 2 4.57 -8.38 -17.11
CA ASP A 2 5.73 -7.92 -17.90
C ASP A 2 7.03 -7.83 -17.08
N PHE A 3 6.94 -7.54 -15.78
CA PHE A 3 8.08 -7.47 -14.86
C PHE A 3 8.83 -8.81 -14.70
N LEU A 4 8.12 -9.93 -14.62
CA LEU A 4 8.74 -11.25 -14.51
C LEU A 4 9.44 -11.65 -15.83
N TYR A 5 8.86 -11.22 -16.94
CA TYR A 5 9.40 -11.42 -18.28
C TYR A 5 10.66 -10.55 -18.50
N LEU A 6 10.65 -9.30 -18.04
CA LEU A 6 11.80 -8.39 -18.07
C LEU A 6 12.95 -8.89 -17.19
N GLY A 7 12.68 -9.36 -15.97
CA GLY A 7 13.69 -9.95 -15.08
C GLY A 7 14.35 -11.20 -15.70
N LYS A 8 13.55 -12.09 -16.30
CA LYS A 8 14.06 -13.26 -17.02
C LYS A 8 14.85 -12.88 -18.27
N LYS A 9 14.45 -11.82 -18.98
CA LYS A 9 15.14 -11.30 -20.17
C LYS A 9 16.49 -10.70 -19.81
N LEU A 10 16.61 -9.96 -18.71
CA LEU A 10 17.88 -9.43 -18.20
C LEU A 10 18.87 -10.55 -17.83
N LEU A 11 18.40 -11.57 -17.11
CA LEU A 11 19.22 -12.74 -16.74
C LEU A 11 19.64 -13.61 -17.94
N ARG A 12 18.85 -13.63 -19.02
CA ARG A 12 19.19 -14.37 -20.25
C ARG A 12 20.16 -13.59 -21.15
N ASN A 13 20.21 -12.27 -21.00
CA ASN A 13 21.02 -11.36 -21.82
C ASN A 13 22.38 -11.03 -21.18
N ILE A 14 22.91 -11.95 -20.37
CA ILE A 14 24.28 -11.90 -19.80
C ILE A 14 25.30 -12.42 -20.85
N ARG A 15 24.85 -13.16 -21.87
CA ARG A 15 25.72 -13.72 -22.94
C ARG A 15 26.45 -12.69 -23.82
N PRO A 16 25.92 -11.49 -24.11
CA PRO A 16 26.68 -10.44 -24.80
C PRO A 16 27.77 -9.79 -23.94
N LEU A 17 27.78 -10.00 -22.61
CA LEU A 17 28.82 -9.43 -21.73
C LEU A 17 30.21 -9.97 -22.10
N THR A 18 30.28 -11.19 -22.61
CA THR A 18 31.54 -11.78 -23.09
C THR A 18 32.09 -11.05 -24.30
N GLY A 19 31.21 -10.62 -25.23
CA GLY A 19 31.63 -9.79 -26.37
C GLY A 19 31.96 -8.33 -26.00
N LEU A 20 31.44 -7.83 -24.88
CA LEU A 20 31.86 -6.54 -24.31
C LEU A 20 33.23 -6.64 -23.63
N LEU A 21 33.59 -7.79 -23.05
CA LEU A 21 34.92 -8.06 -22.51
C LEU A 21 35.98 -8.11 -23.62
N ASP A 22 35.65 -8.66 -24.79
CA ASP A 22 36.55 -8.67 -25.97
C ASP A 22 36.78 -7.26 -26.54
N GLN A 23 35.82 -6.34 -26.35
CA GLN A 23 35.98 -4.92 -26.72
C GLN A 23 36.78 -4.11 -25.68
N LEU A 24 37.03 -4.65 -24.47
CA LEU A 24 37.88 -4.00 -23.47
C LEU A 24 39.36 -3.94 -23.88
N GLU A 25 39.77 -4.70 -24.90
CA GLU A 25 41.12 -4.62 -25.46
C GLU A 25 41.42 -3.23 -26.06
N ASN A 26 40.38 -2.52 -26.53
CA ASN A 26 40.47 -1.14 -27.05
C ASN A 26 40.30 -0.04 -25.97
N VAL A 27 40.09 -0.38 -24.69
CA VAL A 27 39.93 0.60 -23.60
C VAL A 27 41.19 1.42 -23.34
N ARG A 28 42.36 0.87 -23.69
CA ARG A 28 43.64 1.55 -23.47
C ARG A 28 43.79 2.80 -24.34
N ASP A 29 43.26 2.78 -25.56
CA ASP A 29 43.25 3.94 -26.47
C ASP A 29 42.14 4.92 -26.09
N LEU A 30 40.97 4.41 -25.67
CA LEU A 30 39.87 5.19 -25.11
C LEU A 30 40.24 5.95 -23.82
N MET A 31 41.09 5.38 -22.96
CA MET A 31 41.62 6.03 -21.75
C MET A 31 42.65 7.13 -22.06
N ARG A 32 43.42 6.99 -23.14
CA ARG A 32 44.40 8.00 -23.57
C ARG A 32 43.72 9.22 -24.18
N ASP A 33 42.71 9.02 -25.01
CA ASP A 33 42.01 10.10 -25.71
C ASP A 33 40.83 10.67 -24.90
N GLY A 34 40.27 9.88 -23.97
CA GLY A 34 39.11 10.23 -23.15
C GLY A 34 39.41 10.96 -21.85
N GLN A 35 40.67 11.20 -21.50
CA GLN A 35 41.05 11.83 -20.22
C GLN A 35 40.41 13.23 -19.98
N PRO A 36 40.32 14.13 -20.99
CA PRO A 36 39.66 15.43 -20.84
C PRO A 36 38.13 15.30 -20.74
N ILE A 37 37.54 14.47 -21.59
CA ILE A 37 36.08 14.22 -21.65
C ILE A 37 35.61 13.54 -20.36
N GLY A 38 36.41 12.61 -19.82
CA GLY A 38 36.13 11.90 -18.58
C GLY A 38 36.04 12.82 -17.36
N LYS A 39 36.79 13.93 -17.33
CA LYS A 39 36.70 14.89 -16.21
C LYS A 39 35.41 15.69 -16.22
N GLU A 40 34.91 16.06 -17.40
CA GLU A 40 33.64 16.78 -17.55
C GLU A 40 32.47 15.86 -17.28
N LEU A 41 32.45 14.66 -17.88
CA LEU A 41 31.46 13.64 -17.58
C LEU A 41 31.44 13.24 -16.10
N PHE A 42 32.61 13.10 -15.47
CA PHE A 42 32.69 12.78 -14.04
C PHE A 42 32.13 13.93 -13.18
N ARG A 43 32.39 15.18 -13.55
CA ARG A 43 31.83 16.34 -12.86
C ARG A 43 30.31 16.40 -13.00
N ASP A 44 29.78 16.17 -14.20
CA ASP A 44 28.35 16.16 -14.45
C ASP A 44 27.64 15.02 -13.70
N LEU A 45 28.29 13.86 -13.62
CA LEU A 45 27.81 12.73 -12.82
C LEU A 45 27.79 13.10 -11.33
N LEU A 46 28.86 13.67 -10.79
CA LEU A 46 28.89 14.12 -9.40
C LEU A 46 27.83 15.18 -9.12
N GLN A 47 27.62 16.13 -10.03
CA GLN A 47 26.63 17.18 -9.87
C GLN A 47 25.20 16.63 -9.91
N LYS A 48 24.92 15.63 -10.77
CA LYS A 48 23.65 14.92 -10.77
C LYS A 48 23.44 14.06 -9.52
N LEU A 49 24.48 13.39 -9.05
CA LEU A 49 24.41 12.60 -7.81
C LEU A 49 24.19 13.51 -6.60
N ASP A 50 24.86 14.66 -6.55
CA ASP A 50 24.63 15.70 -5.53
C ASP A 50 23.20 16.26 -5.61
N GLU A 51 22.67 16.50 -6.82
CA GLU A 51 21.29 16.92 -7.00
C GLU A 51 20.28 15.87 -6.52
N LEU A 52 20.55 14.58 -6.79
CA LEU A 52 19.73 13.48 -6.31
C LEU A 52 19.79 13.34 -4.78
N ASP A 53 20.98 13.51 -4.19
CA ASP A 53 21.17 13.50 -2.74
C ASP A 53 20.46 14.66 -2.07
N ARG A 54 20.64 15.88 -2.56
CA ARG A 54 19.95 17.09 -2.07
C ARG A 54 18.43 17.01 -2.19
N LYS A 55 17.92 16.31 -3.21
CA LYS A 55 16.48 16.05 -3.38
C LYS A 55 15.97 14.90 -2.51
N GLY A 56 16.84 14.21 -1.76
CA GLY A 56 16.50 13.13 -0.85
C GLY A 56 16.25 11.79 -1.52
N TYR A 57 16.67 11.59 -2.78
CA TYR A 57 16.46 10.32 -3.48
C TYR A 57 17.20 9.16 -2.82
N PHE A 58 18.40 9.39 -2.29
CA PHE A 58 19.15 8.35 -1.59
C PHE A 58 18.48 7.96 -0.28
N ASP A 59 18.00 8.93 0.49
CA ASP A 59 17.28 8.65 1.74
C ASP A 59 15.96 7.92 1.47
N PHE A 60 15.19 8.37 0.48
CA PHE A 60 13.98 7.68 0.03
C PHE A 60 14.27 6.24 -0.42
N PHE A 61 15.34 6.03 -1.19
CA PHE A 61 15.73 4.70 -1.65
C PHE A 61 16.15 3.79 -0.48
N ARG A 62 16.89 4.32 0.50
CA ARG A 62 17.24 3.57 1.72
C ARG A 62 16.00 3.17 2.49
N GLU A 63 15.05 4.10 2.71
CA GLU A 63 13.79 3.80 3.38
C GLU A 63 12.94 2.79 2.60
N ALA A 64 12.91 2.88 1.28
CA ALA A 64 12.25 1.89 0.44
C ALA A 64 12.87 0.49 0.61
N LEU A 65 14.21 0.39 0.70
CA LEU A 65 14.87 -0.87 1.01
C LEU A 65 14.52 -1.37 2.41
N THR A 66 14.43 -0.50 3.41
CA THR A 66 13.98 -0.87 4.77
C THR A 66 12.55 -1.40 4.76
N ILE A 67 11.64 -0.79 4.00
CA ILE A 67 10.28 -1.29 3.82
C ILE A 67 10.30 -2.68 3.18
N VAL A 68 11.09 -2.88 2.12
CA VAL A 68 11.23 -4.20 1.47
C VAL A 68 11.80 -5.23 2.43
N ASP A 69 12.82 -4.89 3.22
CA ASP A 69 13.43 -5.78 4.21
C ASP A 69 12.43 -6.15 5.32
N ASN A 70 11.68 -5.17 5.83
CA ASN A 70 10.58 -5.40 6.77
C ASN A 70 9.51 -6.33 6.19
N ILE A 71 9.19 -6.18 4.90
CA ILE A 71 8.25 -7.07 4.22
C ILE A 71 8.84 -8.48 4.12
N VAL A 72 10.08 -8.66 3.66
CA VAL A 72 10.69 -10.00 3.50
C VAL A 72 10.96 -10.70 4.83
N THR A 73 11.21 -9.95 5.90
CA THR A 73 11.41 -10.49 7.26
C THR A 73 10.11 -10.94 7.91
N HIS A 74 8.98 -10.28 7.63
CA HIS A 74 7.69 -10.58 8.25
C HIS A 74 6.75 -11.40 7.36
N PHE A 75 6.92 -11.34 6.05
CA PHE A 75 6.10 -12.03 5.06
C PHE A 75 6.95 -13.04 4.31
N THR A 76 6.45 -14.26 4.25
CA THR A 76 7.04 -15.31 3.43
C THR A 76 6.81 -15.03 1.94
N VAL A 77 7.55 -15.71 1.07
CA VAL A 77 7.32 -15.65 -0.39
C VAL A 77 5.88 -16.04 -0.74
N GLU A 78 5.26 -16.92 0.05
CA GLU A 78 3.87 -17.32 -0.15
C GLU A 78 2.89 -16.20 0.23
N ASP A 79 3.16 -15.47 1.31
CA ASP A 79 2.35 -14.32 1.69
C ASP A 79 2.39 -13.21 0.62
N VAL A 80 3.56 -12.99 0.01
CA VAL A 80 3.70 -12.03 -1.11
C VAL A 80 2.93 -12.49 -2.36
N ARG A 81 2.85 -13.80 -2.61
CA ARG A 81 2.02 -14.34 -3.70
C ARG A 81 0.54 -14.15 -3.41
N LEU A 82 0.09 -14.50 -2.21
CA LEU A 82 -1.29 -14.28 -1.79
C LEU A 82 -1.67 -12.80 -1.86
N LEU A 83 -0.76 -11.91 -1.48
CA LEU A 83 -0.93 -10.46 -1.64
C LEU A 83 -1.07 -10.09 -3.12
N GLY A 84 -0.18 -10.59 -3.99
CA GLY A 84 -0.22 -10.34 -5.42
C GLY A 84 -1.50 -10.85 -6.08
N ASP A 85 -2.00 -12.01 -5.68
CA ASP A 85 -3.22 -12.62 -6.21
C ASP A 85 -4.48 -11.84 -5.78
N ASN A 86 -4.45 -11.24 -4.59
CA ASN A 86 -5.57 -10.47 -4.03
C ASN A 86 -5.39 -8.95 -4.11
N ILE A 87 -4.35 -8.46 -4.78
CA ILE A 87 -3.98 -7.03 -4.75
C ILE A 87 -5.09 -6.15 -5.32
N VAL A 88 -5.80 -6.61 -6.36
CA VAL A 88 -6.93 -5.89 -6.97
C VAL A 88 -8.05 -5.73 -5.95
N THR A 89 -8.45 -6.80 -5.26
CA THR A 89 -9.48 -6.76 -4.21
C THR A 89 -9.10 -5.85 -3.05
N ILE A 90 -7.83 -5.87 -2.63
CA ILE A 90 -7.32 -4.99 -1.57
C ILE A 90 -7.40 -3.53 -2.03
N LEU A 91 -6.94 -3.23 -3.24
CA LEU A 91 -7.00 -1.87 -3.80
C LEU A 91 -8.44 -1.38 -3.99
N ASP A 92 -9.36 -2.24 -4.42
CA ASP A 92 -10.78 -1.91 -4.50
C ASP A 92 -11.39 -1.68 -3.12
N THR A 93 -10.99 -2.45 -2.11
CA THR A 93 -11.41 -2.24 -0.71
C THR A 93 -10.91 -0.90 -0.19
N VAL A 94 -9.62 -0.58 -0.39
CA VAL A 94 -9.06 0.72 -0.01
C VAL A 94 -9.80 1.84 -0.73
N LYS A 95 -10.01 1.71 -2.04
CA LYS A 95 -10.78 2.66 -2.84
C LYS A 95 -12.19 2.87 -2.26
N ASN A 96 -12.90 1.80 -1.92
CA ASN A 96 -14.24 1.85 -1.33
C ASN A 96 -14.24 2.52 0.05
N LEU A 97 -13.23 2.26 0.89
CA LEU A 97 -13.09 2.90 2.20
C LEU A 97 -12.72 4.38 2.09
N THR A 98 -12.03 4.78 1.03
CA THR A 98 -11.69 6.18 0.75
C THR A 98 -12.78 6.94 0.00
N GLN A 99 -13.94 6.34 -0.24
CA GLN A 99 -15.08 7.08 -0.80
C GLN A 99 -15.55 8.16 0.19
N PRO A 100 -16.04 9.31 -0.31
CA PRO A 100 -16.44 10.44 0.55
C PRO A 100 -17.39 10.02 1.67
N GLU A 101 -18.38 9.19 1.38
CA GLU A 101 -19.40 8.74 2.34
C GLU A 101 -18.78 7.96 3.51
N MET A 102 -17.83 7.07 3.24
CA MET A 102 -17.13 6.27 4.25
C MET A 102 -16.19 7.12 5.09
N LEU A 103 -15.45 8.04 4.45
CA LEU A 103 -14.59 8.99 5.16
C LEU A 103 -15.40 9.89 6.10
N HIS A 104 -16.57 10.37 5.65
CA HIS A 104 -17.48 11.15 6.49
C HIS A 104 -17.99 10.32 7.68
N ALA A 105 -18.39 9.06 7.48
CA ALA A 105 -18.83 8.18 8.55
C ALA A 105 -17.72 7.96 9.61
N ILE A 106 -16.49 7.70 9.18
CA ILE A 106 -15.33 7.52 10.07
C ILE A 106 -15.04 8.81 10.86
N ASN A 107 -15.02 9.96 10.18
CA ASN A 107 -14.78 11.25 10.83
C ASN A 107 -15.86 11.59 11.86
N ASN A 108 -17.13 11.32 11.55
CA ASN A 108 -18.25 11.51 12.47
C ASN A 108 -18.11 10.61 13.70
N ALA A 109 -17.80 9.33 13.51
CA ALA A 109 -17.59 8.38 14.61
C ALA A 109 -16.42 8.82 15.52
N ALA A 110 -15.30 9.26 14.93
CA ALA A 110 -14.15 9.77 15.68
C ALA A 110 -14.49 11.05 16.46
N SER A 111 -15.30 11.94 15.89
CA SER A 111 -15.79 13.14 16.58
C SER A 111 -16.69 12.81 17.75
N ILE A 112 -17.64 11.87 17.58
CA ILE A 112 -18.52 11.40 18.65
C ILE A 112 -17.70 10.82 19.80
N TYR A 113 -16.73 9.95 19.51
CA TYR A 113 -15.87 9.34 20.54
C TYR A 113 -15.10 10.39 21.35
N LYS A 114 -14.55 11.43 20.70
CA LYS A 114 -13.85 12.53 21.39
C LYS A 114 -14.75 13.34 22.31
N ASN A 115 -16.04 13.44 21.97
CA ASN A 115 -17.02 14.24 22.70
C ASN A 115 -17.75 13.45 23.80
N LEU A 116 -17.56 12.13 23.87
CA LEU A 116 -18.04 11.31 24.98
C LEU A 116 -17.01 11.39 26.10
N ASP A 117 -17.35 12.05 27.21
CA ASP A 117 -16.52 12.03 28.43
C ASP A 117 -16.67 10.65 29.12
N PRO A 118 -15.62 9.81 29.18
CA PRO A 118 -15.69 8.48 29.80
C PRO A 118 -16.00 8.52 31.30
N HIS A 119 -15.81 9.66 31.95
CA HIS A 119 -16.00 9.84 33.39
C HIS A 119 -17.41 10.34 33.75
N GLU A 120 -18.23 10.67 32.75
CA GLU A 120 -19.60 11.18 32.92
C GLU A 120 -20.65 10.06 32.93
N SER A 121 -20.24 8.82 33.22
CA SER A 121 -21.13 7.66 33.23
C SER A 121 -22.15 7.78 34.37
N THR A 122 -23.31 8.37 34.09
CA THR A 122 -24.45 8.36 35.02
C THR A 122 -24.86 6.91 35.29
N SER A 123 -25.05 6.55 36.55
CA SER A 123 -25.54 5.21 36.90
C SER A 123 -26.96 5.01 36.35
N TYR A 124 -27.13 4.12 35.38
CA TYR A 124 -28.45 3.81 34.85
C TYR A 124 -29.18 2.83 35.77
N SER A 125 -30.36 3.22 36.28
CA SER A 125 -31.30 2.28 36.89
C SER A 125 -31.95 1.40 35.82
N PHE A 126 -32.29 0.15 36.15
CA PHE A 126 -32.99 -0.78 35.27
C PHE A 126 -34.23 -0.16 34.58
N TRP A 127 -34.98 0.67 35.30
CA TRP A 127 -36.17 1.33 34.75
C TRP A 127 -35.81 2.43 33.73
N ARG A 128 -34.72 3.17 33.97
CA ARG A 128 -34.22 4.16 33.01
C ARG A 128 -33.73 3.50 31.73
N VAL A 129 -33.07 2.35 31.82
CA VAL A 129 -32.65 1.58 30.63
C VAL A 129 -33.87 1.17 29.80
N LEU A 130 -34.91 0.61 30.43
CA LEU A 130 -36.13 0.22 29.71
C LEU A 130 -36.84 1.41 29.06
N LYS A 131 -36.86 2.57 29.73
CA LYS A 131 -37.40 3.81 29.15
C LYS A 131 -36.55 4.29 27.97
N GLU A 132 -35.24 4.24 28.09
CA GLU A 132 -34.29 4.64 27.04
C GLU A 132 -34.37 3.71 25.82
N LEU A 133 -34.59 2.41 26.03
CA LEU A 133 -34.82 1.48 24.92
C LEU A 133 -36.07 1.82 24.09
N ASN A 134 -37.03 2.51 24.71
CA ASN A 134 -38.27 2.94 24.06
C ASN A 134 -38.14 4.34 23.41
N SER A 135 -36.98 5.02 23.55
CA SER A 135 -36.76 6.35 22.98
C SER A 135 -36.82 6.32 21.44
N PRO A 136 -37.25 7.40 20.77
CA PRO A 136 -37.27 7.49 19.31
C PRO A 136 -35.91 7.21 18.68
N GLU A 137 -34.83 7.66 19.31
CA GLU A 137 -33.45 7.50 18.87
C GLU A 137 -33.03 6.03 18.89
N MET A 138 -33.25 5.34 20.03
CA MET A 138 -32.90 3.93 20.16
C MET A 138 -33.71 3.06 19.20
N LYS A 139 -35.01 3.32 19.04
CA LYS A 139 -35.85 2.61 18.07
C LYS A 139 -35.34 2.76 16.63
N ARG A 140 -34.93 3.97 16.23
CA ARG A 140 -34.33 4.21 14.92
C ARG A 140 -33.02 3.45 14.75
N GLY A 141 -32.16 3.47 15.77
CA GLY A 141 -30.91 2.71 15.78
C GLY A 141 -31.12 1.20 15.64
N LEU A 142 -32.03 0.63 16.44
CA LEU A 142 -32.41 -0.78 16.35
C LEU A 142 -33.01 -1.12 14.98
N GLY A 143 -33.85 -0.25 14.42
CA GLY A 143 -34.40 -0.40 13.07
C GLY A 143 -33.32 -0.44 11.99
N PHE A 144 -32.31 0.42 12.08
CA PHE A 144 -31.14 0.39 11.19
C PHE A 144 -30.37 -0.93 11.32
N VAL A 145 -30.07 -1.38 12.54
CA VAL A 145 -29.36 -2.67 12.76
C VAL A 145 -30.14 -3.83 12.15
N VAL A 146 -31.47 -3.88 12.35
CA VAL A 146 -32.32 -4.92 11.75
C VAL A 146 -32.28 -4.86 10.23
N MET A 147 -32.35 -3.68 9.63
CA MET A 147 -32.27 -3.50 8.18
C MET A 147 -30.92 -3.94 7.62
N PHE A 148 -29.84 -3.55 8.28
CA PHE A 148 -28.47 -3.92 7.92
C PHE A 148 -28.28 -5.44 7.96
N LEU A 149 -28.70 -6.09 9.05
CA LEU A 149 -28.61 -7.55 9.18
C LEU A 149 -29.44 -8.30 8.14
N LYS A 150 -30.63 -7.78 7.79
CA LYS A 150 -31.46 -8.36 6.73
C LYS A 150 -30.76 -8.32 5.37
N ASN A 151 -30.08 -7.21 5.05
CA ASN A 151 -29.38 -7.07 3.78
C ASN A 151 -28.16 -8.00 3.70
N ILE A 152 -27.39 -8.14 4.78
CA ILE A 152 -26.28 -9.11 4.86
C ILE A 152 -26.76 -10.55 4.66
N ALA A 153 -27.87 -10.92 5.32
CA ALA A 153 -28.42 -12.26 5.19
C ALA A 153 -28.95 -12.54 3.77
N ALA A 154 -29.49 -11.52 3.09
CA ALA A 154 -29.97 -11.64 1.71
C ALA A 154 -28.83 -11.79 0.70
N GLU A 155 -27.72 -11.07 0.87
CA GLU A 155 -26.54 -11.20 0.00
C GLU A 155 -25.83 -12.55 0.16
N ASN A 156 -25.77 -13.09 1.40
CA ASN A 156 -25.15 -14.38 1.68
C ASN A 156 -26.09 -15.59 1.45
N GLY A 157 -27.38 -15.33 1.19
CA GLY A 157 -28.46 -16.33 1.20
C GLY A 157 -28.93 -16.83 -0.17
N THR A 158 -28.40 -16.32 -1.29
CA THR A 158 -28.73 -16.80 -2.64
C THR A 158 -27.97 -18.10 -2.95
N PRO A 159 -28.62 -19.26 -3.07
CA PRO A 159 -27.97 -20.46 -3.57
C PRO A 159 -27.57 -20.22 -5.03
N GLN A 160 -26.30 -20.45 -5.37
CA GLN A 160 -25.88 -20.48 -6.77
C GLN A 160 -26.72 -21.51 -7.53
N PRO A 161 -27.29 -21.18 -8.70
CA PRO A 161 -27.88 -22.19 -9.57
C PRO A 161 -26.73 -23.12 -9.98
N LYS A 162 -26.86 -24.40 -9.65
CA LYS A 162 -25.94 -25.43 -10.14
C LYS A 162 -25.97 -25.40 -11.67
N ALA A 163 -24.82 -25.13 -12.27
CA ALA A 163 -24.58 -25.35 -13.70
C ALA A 163 -24.42 -26.84 -13.99
#